data_AF-A0A010R1D8-F1
#
_entry.id   AF-A0A010R1D8-F1
#
_cell.length_a   1.000
_cell.length_b   1.000
_cell.length_c   1.000
_cell.angle_alpha   90.00
_cell.angle_beta   90.00
_cell.angle_gamma   90.00
#
_symmetry.space_group_name_H-M   'P 1'
#
loop_
_entity.id
_entity.type
_entity.pdbx_description
1 polymer ?
#
loop_
_entity_poly.entity_id
_entity_poly.type
_entity_poly.pdbx_seq_one_letter_code
_entity_poly.pdbx_strand_id
1 'polypeptide(L)'
;MFFIPALRDQPAWAVVVPISLDLATAHALLAVYVFVLFHTAGCLVSLWWYSYRILRRGYRIPKGAVTRRKMVMQTLADADDSRYWFDLGFRPNLCLRCSRNADLEGGEGPGSILDRMYHGTTNKGVDLGCIALFDHYCWWLWCPVSLETQKPYLLFMGWVVVFHLYSLGVLCWPLASFGTRWSLPPVVVAAGALPFVFLWVKKAPFRGQWVNQGLRNQTHKETTAYIRNLPQPAWPMGIAGPNGLEHVTVGFNPWDLGAMGNLRAVLGDSIWEWPFFWRTPRRVREFGVHPDWDLPFGPRWDQFMEDRALVVPVGGLPDGISLAPLPPALRNDISRRRRIWSSED
;
A
#
# COMPACT_ATOMS: atom_id res chain seq x y z
N MET A 1 -46.95 27.56 7.71
CA MET A 1 -45.62 28.21 7.83
C MET A 1 -45.75 29.29 8.89
N PHE A 2 -45.53 28.93 10.16
CA PHE A 2 -45.60 29.87 11.28
C PHE A 2 -44.29 30.67 11.33
N PHE A 3 -44.31 31.88 10.77
CA PHE A 3 -43.27 32.86 11.06
C PHE A 3 -43.51 33.39 12.47
N ILE A 4 -42.61 33.11 13.41
CA ILE A 4 -42.63 33.71 14.75
C ILE A 4 -42.37 35.22 14.57
N PRO A 5 -43.34 36.12 14.83
CA PRO A 5 -43.19 37.55 14.57
C PRO A 5 -42.18 38.25 15.51
N ALA A 6 -41.79 37.59 16.60
CA ALA A 6 -41.00 38.17 17.69
C ALA A 6 -39.50 38.37 17.38
N LEU A 7 -38.99 37.96 16.21
CA LEU A 7 -37.57 38.05 15.86
C LEU A 7 -37.21 39.26 14.98
N ARG A 8 -38.18 40.10 14.60
CA ARG A 8 -37.98 41.22 13.67
C ARG A 8 -37.19 42.38 14.28
N ASP A 9 -37.27 42.57 15.60
CA ASP A 9 -36.72 43.74 16.29
C ASP A 9 -35.40 43.48 17.03
N GLN A 10 -34.85 42.26 16.96
CA GLN A 10 -33.53 42.01 17.55
C GLN A 10 -32.41 42.47 16.60
N PRO A 11 -31.40 43.18 17.13
CA PRO A 11 -30.27 43.62 16.31
C PRO A 11 -29.51 42.42 15.74
N ALA A 12 -28.85 42.63 14.61
CA ALA A 12 -28.15 41.55 13.89
C ALA A 12 -27.01 40.88 14.68
N TRP A 13 -26.61 41.48 15.79
CA TRP A 13 -25.57 41.01 16.68
C TRP A 13 -26.10 40.37 17.97
N ALA A 14 -27.43 40.27 18.17
CA ALA A 14 -27.99 39.64 19.36
C ALA A 14 -27.68 38.13 19.37
N VAL A 15 -26.84 37.72 20.32
CA VAL A 15 -26.53 36.31 20.56
C VAL A 15 -27.69 35.68 21.31
N VAL A 16 -28.48 34.86 20.64
CA VAL A 16 -29.51 34.04 21.30
C VAL A 16 -28.80 32.91 22.04
N VAL A 17 -29.07 32.77 23.34
CA VAL A 17 -28.53 31.66 24.14
C VAL A 17 -29.13 30.35 23.61
N PRO A 18 -28.31 29.36 23.19
CA PRO A 18 -28.80 28.10 22.66
C PRO A 18 -29.60 27.34 23.73
N ILE A 19 -30.66 26.64 23.32
CA ILE A 19 -31.44 25.80 24.22
C ILE A 19 -30.56 24.60 24.64
N SER A 20 -30.76 24.02 25.83
CA SER A 20 -29.95 22.91 26.36
C SER A 20 -29.83 21.71 25.39
N LEU A 21 -30.87 21.45 24.59
CA LEU A 21 -30.88 20.44 23.53
C LEU A 21 -29.91 20.75 22.37
N ASP A 22 -29.79 22.03 21.99
CA ASP A 22 -28.87 22.48 20.94
C ASP A 22 -27.43 22.33 21.40
N LEU A 23 -27.18 22.58 22.69
CA LEU A 23 -25.86 22.41 23.28
C LEU A 23 -25.43 20.94 23.28
N ALA A 24 -26.31 20.01 23.67
CA ALA A 24 -26.02 18.58 23.62
C ALA A 24 -25.73 18.10 22.18
N THR A 25 -26.52 18.58 21.22
CA THR A 25 -26.33 18.30 19.80
C THR A 25 -24.99 18.83 19.29
N ALA A 26 -24.63 20.07 19.63
CA ALA A 26 -23.35 20.67 19.25
C ALA A 26 -22.15 19.88 19.82
N HIS A 27 -22.21 19.43 21.07
CA HIS A 27 -21.16 18.59 21.66
C HIS A 27 -21.05 17.23 20.96
N ALA A 28 -22.17 16.59 20.64
CA ALA A 28 -22.18 15.33 19.89
C ALA A 28 -21.56 15.52 18.49
N LEU A 29 -21.92 16.60 17.79
CA LEU A 29 -21.35 16.90 16.47
C LEU A 29 -19.85 17.18 16.54
N LEU A 30 -19.40 17.93 17.56
CA LEU A 30 -17.99 18.19 17.79
C LEU A 30 -17.22 16.88 18.08
N ALA A 31 -17.76 15.98 18.89
CA ALA A 31 -17.13 14.70 19.20
C ALA A 31 -16.92 13.85 17.93
N VAL A 32 -17.95 13.75 17.08
CA VAL A 32 -17.84 13.02 15.81
C VAL A 32 -16.87 13.73 14.85
N TYR A 33 -16.88 15.07 14.80
CA TYR A 33 -15.91 15.83 14.01
C TYR A 33 -14.47 15.51 14.42
N VAL A 34 -14.16 15.56 15.72
CA VAL A 34 -12.83 15.25 16.25
C VAL A 34 -12.43 13.82 15.93
N PHE A 35 -13.35 12.86 16.05
CA PHE A 35 -13.11 11.47 15.68
C PHE A 35 -12.74 11.32 14.19
N VAL A 36 -13.55 11.91 13.28
CA VAL A 36 -13.29 11.83 11.84
C VAL A 36 -12.00 12.56 11.46
N LEU A 37 -11.72 13.71 12.06
CA LEU A 37 -10.47 14.46 11.87
C LEU A 37 -9.27 13.64 12.33
N PHE A 38 -9.33 13.02 13.52
CA PHE A 38 -8.26 12.18 14.05
C PHE A 38 -7.92 11.02 13.11
N HIS A 39 -8.94 10.34 12.59
CA HIS A 39 -8.74 9.26 11.63
C HIS A 39 -8.17 9.74 10.29
N THR A 40 -8.64 10.89 9.78
CA THR A 40 -8.15 11.48 8.52
C THR A 40 -6.70 11.94 8.65
N ALA A 41 -6.41 12.78 9.66
CA ALA A 41 -5.08 13.32 9.91
C ALA A 41 -4.10 12.23 10.32
N GLY A 42 -4.54 11.26 11.12
CA GLY A 42 -3.71 10.15 11.55
C GLY A 42 -3.26 9.25 10.40
N CYS A 43 -4.09 9.04 9.37
CA CYS A 43 -3.64 8.39 8.14
C CYS A 43 -2.49 9.16 7.46
N LEU A 44 -2.60 10.49 7.36
CA LEU A 44 -1.54 11.34 6.79
C LEU A 44 -0.25 11.30 7.61
N VAL A 45 -0.36 11.41 8.93
CA VAL A 45 0.80 11.31 9.84
C VAL A 45 1.50 9.96 9.68
N SER A 46 0.73 8.87 9.61
CA SER A 46 1.27 7.53 9.37
C SER A 46 1.98 7.44 8.02
N LEU A 47 1.34 7.91 6.94
CA LEU A 47 1.95 7.96 5.60
C LEU A 47 3.27 8.71 5.60
N TRP A 48 3.29 9.94 6.13
CA TRP A 48 4.49 10.78 6.13
C TRP A 48 5.58 10.23 7.03
N TRP A 49 5.24 9.61 8.15
CA TRP A 49 6.21 8.96 9.02
C TRP A 49 6.96 7.83 8.30
N TYR A 50 6.22 6.90 7.67
CA TYR A 50 6.84 5.81 6.91
C TYR A 50 7.59 6.33 5.68
N SER A 51 7.02 7.32 4.99
CA SER A 51 7.64 7.95 3.82
C SER A 51 8.97 8.62 4.15
N TYR A 52 9.00 9.38 5.25
CA TYR A 52 10.22 10.00 5.76
C TYR A 52 11.28 8.93 6.08
N ARG A 53 10.88 7.82 6.69
CA ARG A 53 11.79 6.70 6.97
C ARG A 53 12.36 6.09 5.69
N ILE A 54 11.51 5.82 4.68
CA ILE A 54 11.95 5.28 3.38
C ILE A 54 12.90 6.27 2.68
N LEU A 55 12.53 7.55 2.61
CA LEU A 55 13.34 8.60 1.97
C LEU A 55 14.71 8.79 2.64
N ARG A 56 14.76 8.72 3.97
CA ARG A 56 16.00 8.97 4.73
C ARG A 56 16.89 7.74 4.90
N ARG A 57 16.30 6.55 4.98
CA ARG A 57 17.00 5.33 5.42
C ARG A 57 16.86 4.17 4.44
N GLY A 58 16.19 4.38 3.31
CA GLY A 58 15.76 3.30 2.42
C GLY A 58 14.64 2.46 3.03
N TYR A 59 13.99 1.65 2.19
CA TYR A 59 13.07 0.63 2.65
C TYR A 59 13.82 -0.44 3.46
N ARG A 60 13.21 -0.90 4.55
CA ARG A 60 13.80 -1.94 5.42
C ARG A 60 12.95 -3.18 5.37
N ILE A 61 13.51 -4.26 4.85
CA ILE A 61 12.92 -5.59 4.89
C ILE A 61 12.75 -6.03 6.36
N PRO A 62 11.64 -6.71 6.72
CA PRO A 62 11.45 -7.26 8.06
C PRO A 62 12.63 -8.15 8.50
N LYS A 63 13.03 -8.07 9.78
CA LYS A 63 14.23 -8.76 10.31
C LYS A 63 14.21 -10.29 10.15
N GLY A 64 13.02 -10.89 10.07
CA GLY A 64 12.86 -12.35 9.91
C GLY A 64 12.68 -12.80 8.47
N ALA A 65 12.79 -11.90 7.48
CA ALA A 65 12.55 -12.28 6.10
C ALA A 65 13.63 -13.23 5.57
N VAL A 66 13.18 -14.30 4.93
CA VAL A 66 14.03 -15.31 4.29
C VAL A 66 14.41 -14.82 2.90
N THR A 67 15.58 -14.19 2.81
CA THR A 67 16.10 -13.56 1.59
C THR A 67 16.72 -14.53 0.58
N ARG A 68 17.05 -15.74 1.02
CA ARG A 68 17.49 -16.85 0.15
C ARG A 68 16.36 -17.31 -0.79
N ARG A 69 16.72 -18.18 -1.72
CA ARG A 69 15.77 -18.83 -2.64
C ARG A 69 14.66 -19.54 -1.90
N LYS A 70 13.49 -19.54 -2.52
CA LYS A 70 12.30 -20.26 -2.09
C LYS A 70 11.85 -21.20 -3.19
N MET A 71 10.99 -22.14 -2.85
CA MET A 71 10.45 -23.10 -3.82
C MET A 71 9.69 -22.39 -4.93
N VAL A 72 8.90 -21.38 -4.58
CA VAL A 72 8.18 -20.53 -5.53
C VAL A 72 8.65 -19.10 -5.35
N MET A 73 8.95 -18.43 -6.46
CA MET A 73 9.40 -17.04 -6.48
C MET A 73 8.77 -16.33 -7.67
N GLN A 74 8.58 -15.02 -7.57
CA GLN A 74 8.42 -14.19 -8.75
C GLN A 74 9.69 -14.24 -9.60
N THR A 75 9.59 -14.08 -10.91
CA THR A 75 10.73 -14.05 -11.84
C THR A 75 10.76 -12.78 -12.68
N LEU A 76 11.86 -12.57 -13.40
CA LEU A 76 11.90 -11.64 -14.51
C LEU A 76 10.98 -12.13 -15.65
N ALA A 77 10.56 -11.19 -16.49
CA ALA A 77 9.75 -11.54 -17.66
C ALA A 77 10.49 -12.47 -18.63
N ASP A 78 11.81 -12.28 -18.75
CA ASP A 78 12.69 -13.12 -19.55
C ASP A 78 13.12 -14.39 -18.78
N ALA A 79 12.95 -15.54 -19.41
CA ALA A 79 13.23 -16.84 -18.80
C ALA A 79 14.72 -17.13 -18.69
N ASP A 80 15.52 -16.70 -19.68
CA ASP A 80 16.96 -16.94 -19.71
C ASP A 80 17.67 -16.08 -18.66
N ASP A 81 17.28 -14.81 -18.51
CA ASP A 81 17.75 -13.94 -17.44
C ASP A 81 17.39 -14.52 -16.06
N SER A 82 16.14 -14.97 -15.89
CA SER A 82 15.68 -15.59 -14.65
C SER A 82 16.52 -16.81 -14.29
N ARG A 83 16.78 -17.67 -15.27
CA ARG A 83 17.60 -18.87 -15.09
C ARG A 83 19.04 -18.54 -14.78
N TYR A 84 19.63 -17.60 -15.51
CA TYR A 84 21.00 -17.12 -15.27
C TYR A 84 21.21 -16.68 -13.81
N TRP A 85 20.32 -15.83 -13.29
CA TRP A 85 20.42 -15.38 -11.89
C TRP A 85 20.14 -16.52 -10.90
N PHE A 86 19.26 -17.45 -11.27
CA PHE A 86 19.03 -18.66 -10.49
C PHE A 86 20.17 -19.70 -10.59
N ASP A 87 21.05 -19.64 -11.55
CA ASP A 87 22.22 -20.53 -11.54
C ASP A 87 23.33 -19.93 -10.65
N LEU A 88 23.36 -18.60 -10.49
CA LEU A 88 24.36 -17.85 -9.71
C LEU A 88 24.14 -17.75 -8.18
N GLY A 89 23.22 -18.50 -7.60
CA GLY A 89 22.86 -18.38 -6.17
C GLY A 89 21.79 -17.31 -5.82
N PHE A 90 21.36 -16.46 -6.77
CA PHE A 90 20.37 -15.40 -6.52
C PHE A 90 18.91 -15.82 -6.73
N ARG A 91 17.98 -14.96 -6.31
CA ARG A 91 16.57 -15.04 -6.66
C ARG A 91 16.35 -14.48 -8.07
N PRO A 92 15.40 -15.00 -8.84
CA PRO A 92 15.26 -14.69 -10.27
C PRO A 92 14.45 -13.42 -10.58
N ASN A 93 14.02 -12.64 -9.58
CA ASN A 93 13.25 -11.39 -9.71
C ASN A 93 14.09 -10.12 -9.46
N LEU A 94 15.35 -10.11 -9.88
CA LEU A 94 16.25 -9.02 -9.55
C LEU A 94 15.85 -7.69 -10.19
N CYS A 95 16.17 -6.60 -9.50
CA CYS A 95 16.04 -5.27 -10.06
C CYS A 95 17.31 -4.92 -10.84
N LEU A 96 17.19 -4.85 -12.16
CA LEU A 96 18.30 -4.50 -13.06
C LEU A 96 18.96 -3.16 -12.72
N ARG A 97 18.20 -2.18 -12.22
CA ARG A 97 18.74 -0.87 -11.83
C ARG A 97 19.59 -0.94 -10.56
N CYS A 98 19.16 -1.74 -9.59
CA CYS A 98 19.92 -1.96 -8.37
C CYS A 98 21.10 -2.90 -8.59
N SER A 99 21.00 -3.87 -9.52
CA SER A 99 22.10 -4.79 -9.83
C SER A 99 23.21 -4.13 -10.63
N ARG A 100 22.91 -3.19 -11.54
CA ARG A 100 23.95 -2.41 -12.27
C ARG A 100 24.87 -1.60 -11.34
N ASN A 101 24.36 -1.21 -10.18
CA ASN A 101 25.11 -0.46 -9.18
C ASN A 101 25.71 -1.36 -8.10
N ALA A 102 25.52 -2.68 -8.19
CA ALA A 102 26.05 -3.63 -7.22
C ALA A 102 27.48 -4.01 -7.61
N ASP A 103 28.42 -3.90 -6.68
CA ASP A 103 29.79 -4.37 -6.88
C ASP A 103 29.86 -5.90 -6.72
N LEU A 104 29.49 -6.61 -7.80
CA LEU A 104 29.48 -8.07 -7.82
C LEU A 104 30.88 -8.66 -7.55
N GLU A 105 31.94 -7.96 -7.96
CA GLU A 105 33.34 -8.38 -7.83
C GLU A 105 33.87 -8.15 -6.40
N GLY A 106 33.44 -7.06 -5.74
CA GLY A 106 33.71 -6.79 -4.32
C GLY A 106 32.87 -7.62 -3.35
N GLY A 107 32.06 -8.56 -3.85
CA GLY A 107 31.18 -9.42 -3.06
C GLY A 107 29.83 -8.79 -2.68
N GLU A 108 29.53 -7.59 -3.20
CA GLU A 108 28.21 -6.99 -3.08
C GLU A 108 27.27 -7.59 -4.13
N GLY A 109 26.64 -8.73 -3.81
CA GLY A 109 25.59 -9.30 -4.66
C GLY A 109 24.40 -8.34 -4.85
N PRO A 110 23.61 -8.48 -5.93
CA PRO A 110 22.37 -7.73 -6.12
C PRO A 110 21.51 -8.03 -4.90
N GLY A 111 21.06 -6.99 -4.18
CA GLY A 111 20.50 -7.14 -2.83
C GLY A 111 19.41 -8.21 -2.70
N SER A 112 19.08 -8.58 -1.46
CA SER A 112 18.00 -9.53 -1.19
C SER A 112 16.66 -9.03 -1.75
N ILE A 113 16.22 -9.58 -2.89
CA ILE A 113 14.97 -9.16 -3.53
C ILE A 113 13.93 -10.24 -3.30
N LEU A 114 12.98 -9.92 -2.42
CA LEU A 114 11.78 -10.71 -2.17
C LEU A 114 10.77 -10.50 -3.31
N ASP A 115 9.76 -11.35 -3.40
CA ASP A 115 8.66 -11.20 -4.34
C ASP A 115 7.95 -9.86 -4.14
N ARG A 116 7.52 -9.29 -5.26
CA ARG A 116 6.78 -8.03 -5.35
C ARG A 116 7.55 -6.84 -4.79
N MET A 117 8.86 -6.87 -4.89
CA MET A 117 9.73 -5.72 -4.68
C MET A 117 9.89 -4.96 -6.00
N TYR A 118 9.50 -3.68 -6.03
CA TYR A 118 9.67 -2.86 -7.23
C TYR A 118 10.52 -1.64 -6.94
N HIS A 119 11.35 -1.27 -7.91
CA HIS A 119 12.17 -0.06 -7.82
C HIS A 119 11.29 1.18 -7.98
N GLY A 120 11.40 2.08 -7.01
CA GLY A 120 10.62 3.31 -6.92
C GLY A 120 11.48 4.55 -7.13
N THR A 121 10.87 5.56 -7.74
CA THR A 121 11.43 6.92 -7.81
C THR A 121 10.35 7.92 -7.45
N THR A 122 10.75 9.06 -6.89
CA THR A 122 9.85 10.22 -6.76
C THR A 122 9.55 10.83 -8.13
N ASN A 123 8.58 11.75 -8.21
CA ASN A 123 8.34 12.49 -9.47
C ASN A 123 9.49 13.41 -9.87
N LYS A 124 10.37 13.77 -8.92
CA LYS A 124 11.58 14.54 -9.20
C LYS A 124 12.76 13.65 -9.59
N GLY A 125 12.53 12.34 -9.80
CA GLY A 125 13.56 11.38 -10.17
C GLY A 125 14.43 10.88 -9.02
N VAL A 126 14.23 11.38 -7.78
CA VAL A 126 14.96 10.87 -6.60
C VAL A 126 14.71 9.38 -6.44
N ASP A 127 15.79 8.60 -6.38
CA ASP A 127 15.78 7.16 -6.22
C ASP A 127 15.33 6.76 -4.80
N LEU A 128 14.34 5.87 -4.72
CA LEU A 128 13.83 5.31 -3.46
C LEU A 128 14.30 3.88 -3.20
N GLY A 129 15.02 3.29 -4.14
CA GLY A 129 15.42 1.89 -4.15
C GLY A 129 14.26 0.93 -4.40
N CYS A 130 14.49 -0.35 -4.11
CA CYS A 130 13.46 -1.38 -4.18
C CYS A 130 12.61 -1.38 -2.90
N ILE A 131 11.31 -1.24 -3.06
CA ILE A 131 10.35 -1.18 -1.96
C ILE A 131 9.32 -2.30 -2.15
N ALA A 132 8.97 -2.99 -1.06
CA ALA A 132 7.95 -4.04 -1.09
C ALA A 132 6.60 -3.46 -1.49
N LEU A 133 5.95 -4.11 -2.45
CA LEU A 133 4.63 -3.76 -2.99
C LEU A 133 4.54 -2.28 -3.40
N PHE A 134 5.64 -1.74 -3.94
CA PHE A 134 5.63 -0.38 -4.43
C PHE A 134 4.62 -0.21 -5.55
N ASP A 135 3.61 0.59 -5.29
CA ASP A 135 2.52 0.90 -6.22
C ASP A 135 2.91 2.09 -7.08
N HIS A 136 3.11 3.24 -6.45
CA HIS A 136 3.56 4.47 -7.10
C HIS A 136 4.07 5.46 -6.05
N TYR A 137 4.72 6.53 -6.50
CA TYR A 137 4.92 7.70 -5.66
C TYR A 137 3.73 8.65 -5.82
N CYS A 138 2.94 8.80 -4.77
CA CYS A 138 1.78 9.69 -4.78
C CYS A 138 2.23 11.14 -4.71
N TRP A 139 2.13 11.83 -5.84
CA TRP A 139 2.56 13.22 -5.95
C TRP A 139 1.71 14.20 -5.15
N TRP A 140 0.45 13.88 -4.92
CA TRP A 140 -0.48 14.70 -4.13
C TRP A 140 -0.14 14.70 -2.64
N LEU A 141 0.29 13.55 -2.14
CA LEU A 141 0.58 13.33 -0.72
C LEU A 141 2.07 13.36 -0.39
N TRP A 142 2.91 13.52 -1.43
CA TRP A 142 4.37 13.46 -1.36
C TRP A 142 4.90 12.22 -0.63
N CYS A 143 4.33 11.06 -0.94
CA CYS A 143 4.66 9.78 -0.29
C CYS A 143 4.76 8.61 -1.27
N PRO A 144 5.69 7.66 -1.09
CA PRO A 144 5.56 6.35 -1.72
C PRO A 144 4.36 5.58 -1.18
N VAL A 145 3.54 5.03 -2.07
CA VAL A 145 2.51 4.04 -1.75
C VAL A 145 3.13 2.66 -1.93
N SER A 146 3.23 1.92 -0.84
CA SER A 146 3.98 0.67 -0.72
C SER A 146 3.43 -0.19 0.42
N LEU A 147 3.99 -1.36 0.69
CA LEU A 147 3.50 -2.28 1.73
C LEU A 147 3.17 -1.59 3.08
N GLU A 148 4.07 -0.77 3.63
CA GLU A 148 3.87 -0.10 4.92
C GLU A 148 2.85 1.04 4.85
N THR A 149 2.74 1.70 3.70
CA THR A 149 1.90 2.90 3.49
C THR A 149 0.56 2.60 2.83
N GLN A 150 0.34 1.39 2.34
CA GLN A 150 -0.84 1.00 1.58
C GLN A 150 -2.13 1.12 2.40
N LYS A 151 -2.17 0.59 3.63
CA LYS A 151 -3.33 0.72 4.52
C LYS A 151 -3.67 2.18 4.82
N PRO A 152 -2.78 3.01 5.38
CA PRO A 152 -3.12 4.40 5.68
C PRO A 152 -3.44 5.20 4.40
N TYR A 153 -2.89 4.84 3.24
CA TYR A 153 -3.26 5.45 1.96
C TYR A 153 -4.73 5.14 1.57
N LEU A 154 -5.13 3.87 1.60
CA LEU A 154 -6.51 3.49 1.29
C LEU A 154 -7.50 4.10 2.30
N LEU A 155 -7.17 4.04 3.59
CA LEU A 155 -8.00 4.61 4.63
C LEU A 155 -8.11 6.13 4.52
N PHE A 156 -7.03 6.84 4.17
CA PHE A 156 -7.09 8.28 3.92
C PHE A 156 -8.11 8.61 2.82
N MET A 157 -8.14 7.86 1.71
CA MET A 157 -9.11 8.08 0.64
C MET A 157 -10.57 7.87 1.09
N GLY A 158 -10.82 6.94 2.03
CA GLY A 158 -12.15 6.78 2.62
C GLY A 158 -12.47 7.90 3.61
N TRP A 159 -11.58 8.12 4.58
CA TRP A 159 -11.78 9.08 5.67
C TRP A 159 -11.85 10.53 5.18
N VAL A 160 -11.10 10.90 4.14
CA VAL A 160 -11.20 12.23 3.56
C VAL A 160 -12.59 12.49 2.97
N VAL A 161 -13.25 11.50 2.37
CA VAL A 161 -14.63 11.65 1.90
C VAL A 161 -15.58 11.83 3.08
N VAL A 162 -15.46 10.99 4.11
CA VAL A 162 -16.28 11.08 5.33
C VAL A 162 -16.10 12.44 6.01
N PHE A 163 -14.85 12.91 6.16
CA PHE A 163 -14.52 14.20 6.75
C PHE A 163 -15.22 15.35 6.06
N HIS A 164 -15.18 15.39 4.73
CA HIS A 164 -15.80 16.49 3.98
C HIS A 164 -17.33 16.40 3.96
N LEU A 165 -17.91 15.21 3.82
CA LEU A 165 -19.36 15.03 3.91
C LEU A 165 -19.90 15.38 5.29
N TYR A 166 -19.18 14.97 6.34
CA TYR A 166 -19.54 15.28 7.72
C TYR A 166 -19.42 16.77 8.00
N SER A 167 -18.31 17.40 7.59
CA SER A 167 -18.11 18.85 7.72
C SER A 167 -19.19 19.64 6.98
N LEU A 168 -19.58 19.22 5.78
CA LEU A 168 -20.71 19.79 5.05
C LEU A 168 -22.02 19.68 5.85
N GLY A 169 -22.32 18.50 6.40
CA GLY A 169 -23.53 18.30 7.21
C GLY A 169 -23.56 19.23 8.42
N VAL A 170 -22.44 19.35 9.14
CA VAL A 170 -22.29 20.27 10.29
C VAL A 170 -22.42 21.73 9.86
N LEU A 171 -21.96 22.11 8.67
CA LEU A 171 -22.09 23.48 8.16
C LEU A 171 -23.49 23.80 7.64
N CYS A 172 -24.20 22.83 7.07
CA CYS A 172 -25.59 22.96 6.66
C CYS A 172 -26.57 23.00 7.84
N TRP A 173 -26.22 22.36 8.96
CA TRP A 173 -27.08 22.32 10.14
C TRP A 173 -27.44 23.73 10.67
N PRO A 174 -26.49 24.65 10.93
CA PRO A 174 -26.77 26.04 11.29
C PRO A 174 -27.57 26.83 10.25
N LEU A 175 -27.45 26.50 8.96
CA LEU A 175 -28.24 27.14 7.90
C LEU A 175 -29.72 26.74 7.95
N ALA A 176 -30.00 25.52 8.42
CA ALA A 176 -31.36 24.99 8.55
C ALA A 176 -31.96 25.24 9.95
N SER A 177 -31.15 25.38 10.99
CA SER A 177 -31.60 25.73 12.34
C SER A 177 -31.81 27.24 12.47
N PHE A 178 -33.06 27.66 12.33
CA PHE A 178 -33.51 29.05 12.35
C PHE A 178 -32.98 29.85 13.57
N GLY A 179 -32.42 31.03 13.29
CA GLY A 179 -32.11 32.07 14.29
C GLY A 179 -30.65 32.53 14.30
N THR A 180 -29.72 31.72 13.81
CA THR A 180 -28.30 32.07 13.88
C THR A 180 -27.89 32.96 12.70
N ARG A 181 -27.76 34.26 12.96
CA ARG A 181 -27.12 35.24 12.07
C ARG A 181 -25.60 35.01 12.07
N TRP A 182 -25.14 33.90 11.52
CA TRP A 182 -23.71 33.70 11.29
C TRP A 182 -23.22 34.74 10.28
N SER A 183 -22.00 35.23 10.49
CA SER A 183 -21.30 36.01 9.48
C SER A 183 -21.24 35.18 8.18
N LEU A 184 -21.57 35.75 7.01
CA LEU A 184 -21.43 35.10 5.69
C LEU A 184 -20.11 34.30 5.46
N PRO A 185 -18.93 34.67 6.00
CA PRO A 185 -17.66 34.07 5.61
C PRO A 185 -17.50 32.55 5.79
N PRO A 186 -17.86 31.89 6.92
CA PRO A 186 -17.70 30.44 7.06
C PRO A 186 -18.58 29.65 6.08
N VAL A 187 -19.76 30.19 5.74
CA VAL A 187 -20.68 29.61 4.75
C VAL A 187 -20.09 29.72 3.35
N VAL A 188 -19.50 30.87 3.00
CA VAL A 188 -18.83 31.08 1.71
C VAL A 188 -17.59 30.21 1.58
N VAL A 189 -16.78 30.09 2.63
CA VAL A 189 -15.59 29.22 2.66
C VAL A 189 -15.99 27.75 2.52
N ALA A 190 -17.03 27.31 3.23
CA ALA A 190 -17.59 25.98 3.09
C ALA A 190 -18.06 25.71 1.65
N ALA A 191 -18.93 26.57 1.13
CA ALA A 191 -19.51 26.44 -0.21
C ALA A 191 -18.45 26.50 -1.31
N GLY A 192 -17.37 27.26 -1.13
CA GLY A 192 -16.24 27.32 -2.07
C GLY A 192 -15.30 26.11 -2.01
N ALA A 193 -15.03 25.57 -0.82
CA ALA A 193 -14.13 24.43 -0.65
C ALA A 193 -14.76 23.09 -1.08
N LEU A 194 -16.08 22.97 -1.01
CA LEU A 194 -16.82 21.73 -1.26
C LEU A 194 -16.75 21.19 -2.70
N PRO A 195 -17.01 22.00 -3.74
CA PRO A 195 -16.86 21.55 -5.13
C PRO A 195 -15.45 21.06 -5.44
N PHE A 196 -14.44 21.68 -4.83
CA PHE A 196 -13.04 21.26 -4.98
C PHE A 196 -12.82 19.84 -4.47
N VAL A 197 -13.40 19.48 -3.33
CA VAL A 197 -13.30 18.11 -2.77
C VAL A 197 -14.00 17.10 -3.67
N PHE A 198 -15.21 17.40 -4.14
CA PHE A 198 -15.94 16.51 -5.04
C PHE A 198 -15.22 16.33 -6.38
N LEU A 199 -14.65 17.40 -6.94
CA LEU A 199 -13.78 17.34 -8.11
C LEU A 199 -12.53 16.49 -7.81
N TRP A 200 -11.97 16.62 -6.61
CA TRP A 200 -10.81 15.84 -6.17
C TRP A 200 -11.11 14.35 -6.11
N VAL A 201 -12.21 13.95 -5.46
CA VAL A 201 -12.67 12.55 -5.38
C VAL A 201 -12.99 11.99 -6.75
N LYS A 202 -13.59 12.79 -7.65
CA LYS A 202 -13.94 12.37 -9.01
C LYS A 202 -12.71 12.21 -9.91
N LYS A 203 -11.70 13.08 -9.76
CA LYS A 203 -10.48 13.09 -10.59
C LYS A 203 -9.39 12.17 -10.04
N ALA A 204 -9.35 11.95 -8.74
CA ALA A 204 -8.42 11.03 -8.14
C ALA A 204 -8.82 9.58 -8.47
N PRO A 205 -7.85 8.68 -8.71
CA PRO A 205 -8.13 7.30 -9.10
C PRO A 205 -8.60 6.45 -7.90
N PHE A 206 -9.41 6.98 -6.98
CA PHE A 206 -9.82 6.34 -5.73
C PHE A 206 -10.41 4.95 -5.97
N ARG A 207 -11.36 4.86 -6.91
CA ARG A 207 -11.96 3.58 -7.30
C ARG A 207 -10.92 2.60 -7.83
N GLY A 208 -10.03 3.05 -8.71
CA GLY A 208 -8.99 2.22 -9.29
C GLY A 208 -8.03 1.69 -8.21
N GLN A 209 -7.65 2.54 -7.26
CA GLN A 209 -6.75 2.15 -6.18
C GLN A 209 -7.39 1.17 -5.22
N TRP A 210 -8.64 1.41 -4.80
CA TRP A 210 -9.38 0.45 -3.97
C TRP A 210 -9.61 -0.89 -4.66
N VAL A 211 -9.95 -0.87 -5.95
CA VAL A 211 -10.15 -2.11 -6.72
C VAL A 211 -8.83 -2.86 -6.87
N ASN A 212 -7.75 -2.22 -7.30
CA ASN A 212 -6.50 -2.90 -7.56
C ASN A 212 -5.81 -3.33 -6.26
N GLN A 213 -5.57 -2.39 -5.35
CA GLN A 213 -4.82 -2.67 -4.13
C GLN A 213 -5.66 -3.42 -3.10
N GLY A 214 -6.90 -2.98 -2.85
CA GLY A 214 -7.76 -3.54 -1.83
C GLY A 214 -8.45 -4.83 -2.24
N LEU A 215 -8.99 -4.90 -3.46
CA LEU A 215 -9.84 -6.03 -3.88
C LEU A 215 -9.14 -7.07 -4.75
N ARG A 216 -8.08 -6.69 -5.48
CA ARG A 216 -7.36 -7.59 -6.39
C ARG A 216 -5.95 -7.92 -5.94
N ASN A 217 -5.51 -7.36 -4.80
CA ASN A 217 -4.15 -7.49 -4.27
C ASN A 217 -3.08 -7.27 -5.35
N GLN A 218 -3.21 -6.16 -6.06
CA GLN A 218 -2.41 -5.83 -7.23
C GLN A 218 -1.89 -4.39 -7.14
N THR A 219 -0.63 -4.19 -7.48
CA THR A 219 0.00 -2.87 -7.55
C THR A 219 -0.12 -2.25 -8.95
N HIS A 220 0.04 -0.94 -9.05
CA HIS A 220 0.07 -0.23 -10.33
C HIS A 220 1.27 -0.65 -11.21
N LYS A 221 2.41 -0.98 -10.57
CA LYS A 221 3.57 -1.56 -11.26
C LYS A 221 3.22 -2.88 -11.92
N GLU A 222 2.58 -3.78 -11.20
CA GLU A 222 2.10 -5.06 -11.73
C GLU A 222 1.05 -4.88 -12.82
N THR A 223 0.12 -3.94 -12.64
CA THR A 223 -0.89 -3.61 -13.65
C THR A 223 -0.22 -3.22 -14.96
N THR A 224 0.80 -2.37 -14.90
CA THR A 224 1.52 -1.89 -16.08
C THR A 224 2.41 -2.97 -16.69
N ALA A 225 3.04 -3.80 -15.87
CA ALA A 225 4.01 -4.81 -16.32
C ALA A 225 3.36 -6.10 -16.84
N TYR A 226 2.26 -6.54 -16.22
CA TYR A 226 1.73 -7.90 -16.39
C TYR A 226 0.31 -7.96 -16.94
N ILE A 227 -0.34 -6.82 -17.17
CA ILE A 227 -1.74 -6.80 -17.62
C ILE A 227 -1.95 -5.80 -18.75
N ARG A 228 -1.58 -4.55 -18.51
CA ARG A 228 -1.86 -3.45 -19.44
C ARG A 228 -1.06 -3.65 -20.73
N ASN A 229 -1.74 -3.49 -21.87
CA ASN A 229 -1.16 -3.62 -23.20
C ASN A 229 -0.67 -5.03 -23.56
N LEU A 230 -1.05 -6.06 -22.78
CA LEU A 230 -0.81 -7.46 -23.15
C LEU A 230 -2.10 -8.09 -23.68
N PRO A 231 -2.01 -9.04 -24.64
CA PRO A 231 -3.18 -9.78 -25.13
C PRO A 231 -3.90 -10.54 -24.01
N GLN A 232 -3.13 -11.02 -23.05
CA GLN A 232 -3.59 -11.69 -21.85
C GLN A 232 -2.69 -11.31 -20.67
N PRO A 233 -3.21 -11.31 -19.43
CA PRO A 233 -2.38 -11.16 -18.25
C PRO A 233 -1.25 -12.21 -18.24
N ALA A 234 -0.05 -11.82 -17.82
CA ALA A 234 1.12 -12.68 -17.85
C ALA A 234 2.00 -12.40 -16.63
N TRP A 235 1.90 -13.24 -15.61
CA TRP A 235 2.67 -13.13 -14.39
C TRP A 235 3.82 -14.13 -14.43
N PRO A 236 5.08 -13.66 -14.54
CA PRO A 236 6.25 -14.52 -14.57
C PRO A 236 6.58 -15.00 -13.15
N MET A 237 6.62 -16.31 -13.00
CA MET A 237 6.92 -17.03 -11.75
C MET A 237 8.00 -18.07 -12.01
N GLY A 238 8.62 -18.53 -10.94
CA GLY A 238 9.69 -19.51 -10.95
C GLY A 238 9.43 -20.59 -9.93
N ILE A 239 9.55 -21.85 -10.34
CA ILE A 239 9.41 -23.01 -9.49
C ILE A 239 10.77 -23.69 -9.42
N ALA A 240 11.39 -23.68 -8.24
CA ALA A 240 12.65 -24.36 -8.02
C ALA A 240 12.40 -25.87 -7.86
N GLY A 241 13.03 -26.67 -8.72
CA GLY A 241 12.97 -28.12 -8.68
C GLY A 241 14.35 -28.78 -8.72
N PRO A 242 14.41 -30.12 -8.77
CA PRO A 242 15.67 -30.88 -8.81
C PRO A 242 16.57 -30.52 -10.00
N ASN A 243 15.96 -30.11 -11.12
CA ASN A 243 16.65 -29.79 -12.37
C ASN A 243 16.94 -28.28 -12.54
N GLY A 244 16.79 -27.49 -11.49
CA GLY A 244 16.97 -26.04 -11.51
C GLY A 244 15.65 -25.26 -11.47
N LEU A 245 15.65 -24.05 -12.02
CA LEU A 245 14.47 -23.18 -12.07
C LEU A 245 13.61 -23.51 -13.29
N GLU A 246 12.35 -23.86 -13.05
CA GLU A 246 11.33 -23.82 -14.08
C GLU A 246 10.71 -22.42 -14.12
N HIS A 247 10.82 -21.73 -15.26
CA HIS A 247 10.11 -20.48 -15.50
C HIS A 247 8.70 -20.77 -16.00
N VAL A 248 7.70 -20.21 -15.33
CA VAL A 248 6.29 -20.37 -15.70
C VAL A 248 5.64 -19.00 -15.80
N THR A 249 4.78 -18.81 -16.79
CA THR A 249 3.99 -17.58 -16.92
C THR A 249 2.52 -17.91 -16.77
N VAL A 250 1.85 -17.30 -15.79
CA VAL A 250 0.44 -17.58 -15.50
C VAL A 250 -0.48 -16.43 -15.89
N GLY A 251 -1.67 -16.80 -16.39
CA GLY A 251 -2.71 -15.89 -16.89
C GLY A 251 -3.52 -15.15 -15.80
N PHE A 252 -3.05 -15.15 -14.55
CA PHE A 252 -3.80 -14.67 -13.39
C PHE A 252 -2.85 -14.13 -12.32
N ASN A 253 -3.36 -13.30 -11.40
CA ASN A 253 -2.58 -12.80 -10.27
C ASN A 253 -2.35 -13.93 -9.24
N PRO A 254 -1.11 -14.41 -9.03
CA PRO A 254 -0.81 -15.51 -8.10
C PRO A 254 -1.17 -15.19 -6.64
N TRP A 255 -1.22 -13.90 -6.29
CA TRP A 255 -1.47 -13.43 -4.93
C TRP A 255 -2.91 -12.98 -4.69
N ASP A 256 -3.83 -13.22 -5.63
CA ASP A 256 -5.24 -12.89 -5.45
C ASP A 256 -5.93 -13.89 -4.51
N LEU A 257 -6.14 -13.49 -3.25
CA LEU A 257 -6.79 -14.28 -2.20
C LEU A 257 -8.33 -14.21 -2.26
N GLY A 258 -8.88 -13.64 -3.34
CA GLY A 258 -10.28 -13.23 -3.41
C GLY A 258 -10.55 -11.94 -2.64
N ALA A 259 -11.68 -11.28 -2.92
CA ALA A 259 -11.97 -9.92 -2.43
C ALA A 259 -11.81 -9.76 -0.91
N MET A 260 -12.38 -10.67 -0.11
CA MET A 260 -12.28 -10.61 1.34
C MET A 260 -10.87 -10.96 1.86
N GLY A 261 -10.21 -11.94 1.25
CA GLY A 261 -8.82 -12.29 1.60
C GLY A 261 -7.86 -11.15 1.33
N ASN A 262 -8.02 -10.47 0.20
CA ASN A 262 -7.24 -9.29 -0.19
C ASN A 262 -7.48 -8.12 0.76
N LEU A 263 -8.75 -7.84 1.10
CA LEU A 263 -9.07 -6.81 2.10
C LEU A 263 -8.46 -7.12 3.47
N ARG A 264 -8.51 -8.38 3.93
CA ARG A 264 -7.85 -8.78 5.19
C ARG A 264 -6.33 -8.59 5.12
N ALA A 265 -5.71 -8.97 4.00
CA ALA A 265 -4.27 -8.80 3.81
C ALA A 265 -3.84 -7.33 3.87
N VAL A 266 -4.68 -6.42 3.37
CA VAL A 266 -4.37 -4.97 3.32
C VAL A 266 -4.81 -4.22 4.57
N LEU A 267 -5.98 -4.51 5.12
CA LEU A 267 -6.59 -3.73 6.21
C LEU A 267 -6.39 -4.36 7.59
N GLY A 268 -6.05 -5.66 7.68
CA GLY A 268 -5.91 -6.41 8.92
C GLY A 268 -6.83 -7.63 8.96
N ASP A 269 -6.46 -8.63 9.77
CA ASP A 269 -7.15 -9.92 9.79
C ASP A 269 -8.59 -9.80 10.34
N SER A 270 -8.83 -8.84 11.24
CA SER A 270 -10.14 -8.55 11.82
C SER A 270 -10.74 -7.27 11.23
N ILE A 271 -12.04 -7.32 10.88
CA ILE A 271 -12.79 -6.17 10.36
C ILE A 271 -12.80 -4.98 11.31
N TRP A 272 -12.69 -5.24 12.62
CA TRP A 272 -12.65 -4.22 13.65
C TRP A 272 -11.34 -3.41 13.61
N GLU A 273 -10.28 -3.93 13.00
CA GLU A 273 -9.01 -3.24 12.85
C GLU A 273 -8.96 -2.33 11.62
N TRP A 274 -9.90 -2.52 10.69
CA TRP A 274 -9.86 -1.88 9.39
C TRP A 274 -9.90 -0.35 9.47
N PRO A 275 -10.76 0.29 10.29
CA PRO A 275 -10.83 1.76 10.33
C PRO A 275 -9.60 2.43 10.93
N PHE A 276 -8.75 1.67 11.64
CA PHE A 276 -7.67 2.17 12.48
C PHE A 276 -6.32 2.15 11.74
N PHE A 277 -5.81 3.33 11.37
CA PHE A 277 -4.58 3.49 10.60
C PHE A 277 -3.31 3.02 11.34
N TRP A 278 -3.35 2.95 12.68
CA TRP A 278 -2.23 2.52 13.52
C TRP A 278 -2.16 1.01 13.69
N ARG A 279 -3.19 0.26 13.28
CA ARG A 279 -3.16 -1.20 13.30
C ARG A 279 -2.42 -1.71 12.06
N THR A 280 -1.18 -2.15 12.24
CA THR A 280 -0.35 -2.72 11.19
C THR A 280 -0.87 -4.10 10.76
N PRO A 281 -1.21 -4.32 9.47
CA PRO A 281 -1.65 -5.62 8.97
C PRO A 281 -0.58 -6.70 9.12
N ARG A 282 -1.00 -7.95 9.29
CA ARG A 282 -0.11 -9.11 9.34
C ARG A 282 0.86 -9.19 8.16
N ARG A 283 0.35 -8.91 6.95
CA ARG A 283 1.12 -8.84 5.70
C ARG A 283 2.36 -7.95 5.80
N VAL A 284 2.32 -6.86 6.55
CA VAL A 284 3.47 -5.95 6.72
C VAL A 284 4.51 -6.55 7.66
N ARG A 285 4.07 -7.21 8.73
CA ARG A 285 4.95 -7.79 9.76
C ARG A 285 5.63 -9.07 9.30
N GLU A 286 4.93 -9.87 8.51
CA GLU A 286 5.34 -11.21 8.10
C GLU A 286 5.86 -11.29 6.67
N PHE A 287 6.00 -10.15 5.97
CA PHE A 287 6.49 -10.12 4.60
C PHE A 287 7.87 -10.79 4.49
N GLY A 288 7.95 -11.83 3.66
CA GLY A 288 9.17 -12.59 3.45
C GLY A 288 9.51 -13.61 4.54
N VAL A 289 8.79 -13.64 5.66
CA VAL A 289 9.16 -14.44 6.85
C VAL A 289 8.90 -15.93 6.64
N HIS A 290 7.85 -16.30 5.90
CA HIS A 290 7.51 -17.70 5.64
C HIS A 290 8.64 -18.38 4.82
N PRO A 291 9.03 -19.64 5.11
CA PRO A 291 10.12 -20.30 4.38
C PRO A 291 9.85 -20.46 2.88
N ASP A 292 8.59 -20.70 2.50
CA ASP A 292 8.25 -21.13 1.14
C ASP A 292 7.74 -20.03 0.21
N TRP A 293 7.26 -18.92 0.77
CA TRP A 293 6.73 -17.78 0.01
C TRP A 293 6.97 -16.46 0.74
N ASP A 294 6.94 -15.32 0.04
CA ASP A 294 7.04 -14.00 0.70
C ASP A 294 5.67 -13.42 1.07
N LEU A 295 4.64 -13.86 0.36
CA LEU A 295 3.23 -13.54 0.56
C LEU A 295 2.41 -14.78 0.25
N PRO A 296 1.28 -15.00 0.93
CA PRO A 296 0.42 -16.14 0.64
C PRO A 296 -0.06 -16.09 -0.81
N PHE A 297 -0.04 -17.24 -1.45
CA PHE A 297 -0.64 -17.44 -2.76
C PHE A 297 -2.17 -17.58 -2.63
N GLY A 298 -2.85 -17.28 -3.74
CA GLY A 298 -4.29 -17.36 -3.83
C GLY A 298 -4.79 -18.71 -4.36
N PRO A 299 -6.10 -18.99 -4.26
CA PRO A 299 -6.68 -20.28 -4.63
C PRO A 299 -6.40 -20.71 -6.08
N ARG A 300 -6.29 -19.74 -7.01
CA ARG A 300 -5.97 -20.03 -8.41
C ARG A 300 -4.53 -20.53 -8.60
N TRP A 301 -3.61 -20.06 -7.77
CA TRP A 301 -2.24 -20.55 -7.77
C TRP A 301 -2.16 -21.94 -7.18
N ASP A 302 -2.87 -22.18 -6.07
CA ASP A 302 -2.94 -23.51 -5.44
C ASP A 302 -3.49 -24.54 -6.44
N GLN A 303 -4.59 -24.23 -7.12
CA GLN A 303 -5.16 -25.06 -8.18
C GLN A 303 -4.16 -25.32 -9.32
N PHE A 304 -3.44 -24.29 -9.77
CA PHE A 304 -2.41 -24.44 -10.80
C PHE A 304 -1.28 -25.40 -10.36
N MET A 305 -0.87 -25.36 -9.10
CA MET A 305 0.16 -26.27 -8.58
C MET A 305 -0.37 -27.70 -8.42
N GLU A 306 -1.62 -27.87 -7.99
CA GLU A 306 -2.30 -29.18 -7.90
C GLU A 306 -2.44 -29.84 -9.28
N ASP A 307 -2.95 -29.11 -10.27
CA ASP A 307 -3.12 -29.61 -11.64
C ASP A 307 -1.78 -30.07 -12.22
N ARG A 308 -0.69 -29.36 -11.90
CA ARG A 308 0.66 -29.73 -12.32
C ARG A 308 1.19 -30.96 -11.59
N ALA A 309 0.92 -31.10 -10.30
CA ALA A 309 1.32 -32.26 -9.52
C ALA A 309 0.64 -33.55 -10.01
N LEU A 310 -0.57 -33.45 -10.58
CA LEU A 310 -1.27 -34.58 -11.20
C LEU A 310 -0.69 -35.01 -12.56
N VAL A 311 -0.01 -34.10 -13.26
CA VAL A 311 0.60 -34.35 -14.58
C VAL A 311 2.04 -34.86 -14.47
N VAL A 312 2.74 -34.58 -13.37
CA VAL A 312 4.10 -35.08 -13.09
C VAL A 312 4.02 -36.34 -12.22
N PRO A 313 4.54 -37.52 -12.64
CA PRO A 313 4.47 -38.73 -11.83
C PRO A 313 5.11 -38.50 -10.45
N VAL A 314 4.33 -38.77 -9.41
CA VAL A 314 4.72 -38.68 -7.99
C VAL A 314 5.86 -39.67 -7.72
N GLY A 315 7.09 -39.18 -7.83
CA GLY A 315 8.30 -40.00 -7.63
C GLY A 315 9.54 -39.23 -7.20
N GLY A 316 9.41 -38.01 -6.66
CA GLY A 316 10.60 -37.23 -6.32
C GLY A 316 10.39 -35.87 -5.65
N LEU A 317 9.52 -35.78 -4.64
CA LEU A 317 9.54 -34.63 -3.71
C LEU A 317 10.25 -35.07 -2.41
N PRO A 318 11.58 -34.91 -2.30
CA PRO A 318 12.25 -35.05 -1.02
C PRO A 318 12.00 -33.82 -0.15
N ASP A 319 11.83 -34.08 1.15
CA ASP A 319 11.82 -33.08 2.21
C ASP A 319 12.99 -32.10 2.04
N GLY A 320 12.67 -30.81 1.96
CA GLY A 320 13.60 -29.70 2.11
C GLY A 320 14.85 -29.78 1.24
N ILE A 321 14.82 -29.11 0.07
CA ILE A 321 16.05 -28.85 -0.69
C ILE A 321 17.05 -28.15 0.24
N SER A 322 18.09 -28.88 0.65
CA SER A 322 19.27 -28.34 1.31
C SER A 322 20.03 -27.53 0.28
N LEU A 323 19.71 -26.23 0.21
CA LEU A 323 20.42 -25.29 -0.63
C LEU A 323 21.88 -25.22 -0.14
N ALA A 324 22.82 -25.42 -1.07
CA ALA A 324 24.25 -25.29 -0.82
C ALA A 324 24.55 -24.00 -0.02
N PRO A 325 25.51 -24.02 0.92
CA PRO A 325 25.83 -22.85 1.72
C PRO A 325 26.16 -21.67 0.81
N LEU A 326 25.58 -20.51 1.12
CA LEU A 326 25.86 -19.26 0.42
C LEU A 326 27.37 -19.05 0.24
N PRO A 327 27.82 -18.56 -0.94
CA PRO A 327 29.16 -18.05 -1.12
C PRO A 327 29.53 -17.09 0.04
N PRO A 328 30.78 -17.13 0.55
CA PRO A 328 31.20 -16.34 1.71
C PRO A 328 30.85 -14.84 1.64
N ALA A 329 30.84 -14.27 0.43
CA ALA A 329 30.48 -12.88 0.15
C ALA A 329 29.05 -12.49 0.61
N LEU A 330 28.13 -13.46 0.70
CA LEU A 330 26.71 -13.23 1.03
C LEU A 330 26.36 -13.54 2.50
N ARG A 331 27.35 -13.89 3.34
CA ARG A 331 27.11 -14.19 4.76
C ARG A 331 27.07 -12.95 5.66
N ASN A 332 27.57 -11.81 5.17
CA ASN A 332 27.70 -10.58 5.96
C ASN A 332 26.71 -9.50 5.53
N ASP A 333 25.46 -9.62 5.98
CA ASP A 333 24.42 -8.60 5.74
C ASP A 333 24.62 -7.32 6.60
N ILE A 334 25.56 -7.36 7.57
CA ILE A 334 25.72 -6.34 8.62
C ILE A 334 26.64 -5.18 8.18
N SER A 335 27.55 -5.37 7.21
CA SER A 335 28.51 -4.35 6.78
C SER A 335 27.95 -3.31 5.79
N ARG A 336 26.77 -3.55 5.20
CA ARG A 336 26.17 -2.73 4.12
C ARG A 336 25.70 -1.31 4.48
N ARG A 337 25.89 -0.84 5.72
CA ARG A 337 25.20 0.38 6.23
C ARG A 337 26.03 1.67 6.31
N ARG A 338 27.23 1.76 5.73
CA ARG A 338 28.12 2.91 5.99
C ARG A 338 28.64 3.73 4.81
N ARG A 339 28.12 3.56 3.59
CA ARG A 339 28.42 4.51 2.50
C ARG A 339 27.13 5.06 1.92
N ILE A 340 27.21 6.24 1.32
CA ILE A 340 26.10 7.11 0.92
C ILE A 340 25.59 7.93 2.10
N TRP A 341 26.34 8.99 2.40
CA TRP A 341 25.95 10.37 2.77
C TRP A 341 27.27 11.05 3.16
N SER A 342 28.23 11.12 2.20
CA SER A 342 29.23 12.19 2.24
C SER A 342 28.56 13.38 1.55
N SER A 343 28.33 14.43 2.33
CA SER A 343 27.80 15.70 1.88
C SER A 343 28.85 16.45 1.08
N GLU A 344 28.93 16.22 -0.22
CA GLU A 344 29.54 17.16 -1.18
C GLU A 344 28.74 17.05 -2.48
N ASP A 345 27.74 17.95 -2.59
CA ASP A 345 27.28 18.69 -3.80
C ASP A 345 25.94 19.40 -3.52
#